data_AF-A0AAU9W6U0-F1
#
_entry.id   AF-A0AAU9W6U0-F1
#
_cell.length_a   1.000
_cell.length_b   1.000
_cell.length_c   1.000
_cell.angle_alpha   90.00
_cell.angle_beta   90.00
_cell.angle_gamma   90.00
#
_symmetry.space_group_name_H-M   'P 1'
#
loop_
_entity.id
_entity.type
_entity.pdbx_description
1 polymer ?
#
loop_
_entity_poly.entity_id
_entity_poly.type
_entity_poly.pdbx_seq_one_letter_code
_entity_poly.pdbx_strand_id
1 'polypeptide(L)'
;METESNSKLPFLRTQLLNKRTHVETKVYIKPTNTGLLLNCKSHVDDRYKLGLLKTMLDRAFRLSFNRCYFSEECDRLKLLFFRLKYPDKLVNSTFSTFYCRQSIGSTCFVTDYQRSNRSHPCCPTV
;
A
#
# COMPACT_ATOMS: atom_id res chain seq x y z
N MET A 1 4.05 1.23 -27.10
CA MET A 1 3.91 2.32 -26.10
C MET A 1 2.84 1.90 -25.10
N GLU A 2 2.94 2.27 -23.83
CA GLU A 2 1.85 2.02 -22.86
C GLU A 2 0.64 2.92 -23.23
N THR A 3 -0.58 2.38 -23.10
CA THR A 3 -1.80 3.05 -23.57
C THR A 3 -2.84 3.18 -22.45
N GLU A 4 -3.50 4.34 -22.39
CA GLU A 4 -4.59 4.58 -21.45
C GLU A 4 -5.85 3.84 -21.89
N SER A 5 -6.54 3.20 -20.94
CA SER A 5 -7.84 2.56 -21.17
C SER A 5 -8.73 2.78 -19.94
N ASN A 6 -9.99 3.17 -20.15
CA ASN A 6 -10.94 3.44 -19.06
C ASN A 6 -10.41 4.44 -18.02
N SER A 7 -9.76 5.51 -18.48
CA SER A 7 -9.10 6.53 -17.63
C SER A 7 -8.01 5.97 -16.69
N LYS A 8 -7.44 4.81 -17.04
CA LYS A 8 -6.38 4.12 -16.28
C LYS A 8 -5.20 3.87 -17.21
N LEU A 9 -4.02 4.31 -16.80
CA LEU A 9 -2.76 4.03 -17.48
C LEU A 9 -1.79 3.33 -16.51
N PRO A 10 -1.46 2.04 -16.72
CA PRO A 10 -0.40 1.39 -15.97
C PRO A 10 0.98 1.85 -16.49
N PHE A 11 1.81 2.43 -15.63
CA PHE A 11 3.17 2.88 -15.94
C PHE A 11 4.13 2.54 -14.80
N LEU A 12 5.22 1.81 -15.08
CA LEU A 12 6.28 1.44 -14.12
C LEU A 12 5.79 0.91 -12.75
N ARG A 13 4.74 0.09 -12.76
CA ARG A 13 4.09 -0.48 -11.55
C ARG A 13 3.33 0.55 -10.69
N THR A 14 2.95 1.66 -11.29
CA THR A 14 2.02 2.67 -10.79
C THR A 14 0.82 2.72 -11.73
N GLN A 15 -0.38 2.88 -11.19
CA GLN A 15 -1.59 3.10 -11.96
C GLN A 15 -1.92 4.58 -11.89
N LEU A 16 -1.84 5.25 -13.03
CA LEU A 16 -2.27 6.63 -13.19
C LEU A 16 -3.78 6.63 -13.46
N LEU A 17 -4.53 7.38 -12.68
CA LEU A 17 -5.97 7.56 -12.81
C LEU A 17 -6.23 8.98 -13.28
N ASN A 18 -6.77 9.12 -14.48
CA ASN A 18 -7.05 10.43 -15.05
C ASN A 18 -8.38 10.97 -14.51
N LYS A 19 -8.30 12.01 -13.66
CA LYS A 19 -9.46 12.66 -13.04
C LYS A 19 -9.85 13.97 -13.73
N ARG A 20 -9.66 14.12 -15.05
CA ARG A 20 -9.94 15.34 -15.86
C ARG A 20 -9.17 16.60 -15.44
N THR A 21 -9.20 16.97 -14.16
CA THR A 21 -8.55 18.13 -13.54
C THR A 21 -7.16 17.81 -13.00
N HIS A 22 -6.91 16.55 -12.63
CA HIS A 22 -5.62 16.10 -12.09
C HIS A 22 -5.44 14.61 -12.35
N VAL A 23 -4.23 14.10 -12.05
CA VAL A 23 -3.91 12.68 -12.11
C VAL A 23 -3.72 12.17 -10.70
N GLU A 24 -4.48 11.14 -10.34
CA GLU A 24 -4.23 10.40 -9.11
C GLU A 24 -3.34 9.18 -9.41
N THR A 25 -2.63 8.72 -8.40
CA THR A 25 -1.74 7.57 -8.49
C THR A 25 -2.09 6.53 -7.43
N LYS A 26 -1.97 5.27 -7.79
CA LYS A 26 -1.97 4.15 -6.84
C LYS A 26 -1.05 3.03 -7.30
N VAL A 27 -0.78 2.07 -6.44
CA VAL A 27 0.04 0.90 -6.82
C VAL A 27 -0.66 0.11 -7.93
N TYR A 28 0.05 -0.18 -9.01
CA TYR A 28 -0.44 -1.09 -10.04
C TYR A 28 0.03 -2.52 -9.80
N ILE A 29 -0.92 -3.45 -9.80
CA ILE A 29 -0.67 -4.88 -9.77
C ILE A 29 -0.89 -5.43 -11.17
N LYS A 30 0.17 -6.00 -11.75
CA LYS A 30 0.09 -6.65 -13.06
C LYS A 30 -0.88 -7.84 -12.97
N PRO A 31 -1.69 -8.11 -14.01
CA PRO A 31 -2.55 -9.31 -14.05
C PRO A 31 -1.79 -10.62 -13.87
N THR A 32 -0.53 -10.66 -14.30
CA THR A 32 0.38 -11.80 -14.17
C THR A 32 1.03 -11.90 -12.78
N ASN A 33 0.70 -11.01 -11.84
CA ASN A 33 1.25 -11.06 -10.48
C ASN A 33 0.65 -12.24 -9.71
N THR A 34 1.46 -13.27 -9.47
CA THR A 34 1.08 -14.47 -8.71
C THR A 34 1.19 -14.30 -7.19
N GLY A 35 1.71 -13.16 -6.72
CA GLY A 35 2.05 -12.94 -5.31
C GLY A 35 3.28 -13.73 -4.86
N LEU A 36 4.06 -14.30 -5.78
CA LEU A 36 5.27 -15.04 -5.45
C LEU A 36 6.39 -14.07 -5.04
N LEU A 37 6.72 -14.08 -3.75
CA LEU A 37 7.80 -13.31 -3.15
C LEU A 37 8.56 -14.21 -2.17
N LEU A 38 9.52 -13.64 -1.44
CA LEU A 38 10.30 -14.36 -0.44
C LEU A 38 9.41 -14.91 0.68
N ASN A 39 9.47 -16.21 0.91
CA ASN A 39 8.79 -16.86 2.03
C ASN A 39 9.56 -16.63 3.34
N CYS A 40 8.87 -16.45 4.47
CA CYS A 40 9.52 -16.21 5.76
C CYS A 40 10.41 -17.37 6.23
N LYS A 41 10.13 -18.60 5.80
CA LYS A 41 10.91 -19.81 6.15
C LYS A 41 12.12 -20.05 5.26
N SER A 42 12.34 -19.20 4.24
CA SER A 42 13.53 -19.30 3.39
C SER A 42 14.81 -19.07 4.19
N HIS A 43 15.90 -19.68 3.74
CA HIS A 43 17.24 -19.52 4.31
C HIS A 43 17.89 -18.21 3.85
N VAL A 44 17.20 -17.10 4.12
CA VAL A 44 17.66 -15.73 3.86
C VAL A 44 17.65 -14.99 5.20
N ASP A 45 18.58 -14.06 5.36
CA ASP A 45 18.70 -13.23 6.56
C ASP A 45 17.38 -12.47 6.86
N ASP A 46 17.01 -12.43 8.13
CA ASP A 46 15.75 -11.80 8.57
C ASP A 46 15.73 -10.29 8.32
N ARG A 47 16.90 -9.64 8.25
CA ARG A 47 17.02 -8.22 7.85
C ARG A 47 16.54 -8.02 6.42
N TYR A 48 16.81 -8.96 5.52
CA TYR A 48 16.32 -8.87 4.14
C TYR A 48 14.81 -9.11 4.07
N LYS A 49 14.29 -10.10 4.82
CA LYS A 49 12.84 -10.35 4.92
C LYS A 49 12.08 -9.14 5.45
N LEU A 50 12.60 -8.50 6.50
CA LEU A 50 12.04 -7.26 7.05
C LEU A 50 12.20 -6.09 6.09
N GLY A 51 13.34 -6.01 5.39
CA GLY A 51 13.60 -5.03 4.34
C GLY A 51 12.55 -5.09 3.24
N LEU A 52 12.22 -6.29 2.76
CA LEU A 52 11.17 -6.51 1.76
C LEU A 52 9.83 -5.92 2.22
N LEU A 53 9.39 -6.22 3.45
CA LEU A 53 8.16 -5.67 4.03
C LEU A 53 8.18 -4.14 4.07
N LYS A 54 9.26 -3.56 4.60
CA LYS A 54 9.41 -2.09 4.70
C LYS A 54 9.40 -1.43 3.34
N THR A 55 10.12 -1.97 2.36
CA THR A 55 10.19 -1.42 1.00
C THR A 55 8.84 -1.48 0.29
N MET A 56 8.08 -2.57 0.45
CA MET A 56 6.73 -2.65 -0.13
C MET A 56 5.77 -1.65 0.51
N LEU A 57 5.84 -1.47 1.83
CA LEU A 57 5.02 -0.50 2.55
C LEU A 57 5.38 0.95 2.18
N ASP A 58 6.67 1.28 2.13
CA ASP A 58 7.15 2.60 1.69
C ASP A 58 6.69 2.91 0.26
N ARG A 59 6.83 1.94 -0.64
CA ARG A 59 6.34 2.06 -2.01
C ARG A 59 4.83 2.26 -2.06
N ALA A 60 4.06 1.51 -1.28
CA ALA A 60 2.62 1.67 -1.20
C ALA A 60 2.25 3.10 -0.79
N PHE A 61 2.94 3.64 0.21
CA PHE A 61 2.72 5.01 0.68
C PHE A 61 3.07 6.05 -0.39
N ARG A 62 4.26 5.96 -0.97
CA ARG A 62 4.76 6.94 -1.95
C ARG A 62 3.97 6.97 -3.26
N LEU A 63 3.42 5.83 -3.67
CA LEU A 63 2.65 5.71 -4.91
C LEU A 63 1.15 5.96 -4.73
N SER A 64 0.68 6.10 -3.49
CA SER A 64 -0.74 6.33 -3.21
C SER A 64 -1.00 7.83 -3.09
N PHE A 65 -1.85 8.35 -3.96
CA PHE A 65 -2.24 9.75 -3.94
C PHE A 65 -3.02 10.14 -2.69
N ASN A 66 -3.86 9.25 -2.18
CA ASN A 66 -4.69 9.48 -1.00
C ASN A 66 -4.62 8.30 -0.03
N ARG A 67 -5.17 8.52 1.18
CA ARG A 67 -5.18 7.53 2.26
C ARG A 67 -6.04 6.30 1.95
N CYS A 68 -7.08 6.44 1.14
CA CYS A 68 -7.93 5.30 0.76
C CYS A 68 -7.15 4.30 -0.11
N TYR A 69 -6.45 4.78 -1.15
CA TYR A 69 -5.59 3.92 -1.98
C TYR A 69 -4.45 3.29 -1.19
N PHE A 70 -3.88 4.04 -0.24
CA PHE A 70 -2.88 3.49 0.65
C PHE A 70 -3.45 2.39 1.56
N SER A 71 -4.63 2.59 2.12
CA SER A 71 -5.29 1.60 2.98
C SER A 71 -5.63 0.32 2.23
N GLU A 72 -6.19 0.44 1.02
CA GLU A 72 -6.47 -0.70 0.12
C GLU A 72 -5.19 -1.54 -0.12
N GLU A 73 -4.09 -0.86 -0.41
CA GLU A 73 -2.80 -1.52 -0.64
C GLU A 73 -2.21 -2.11 0.65
N CYS A 74 -2.36 -1.44 1.78
CA CYS A 74 -1.96 -1.96 3.09
C CYS A 74 -2.65 -3.28 3.43
N ASP A 75 -3.95 -3.39 3.19
CA ASP A 75 -4.71 -4.62 3.46
C ASP A 75 -4.29 -5.74 2.50
N ARG A 76 -4.04 -5.41 1.23
CA ARG A 76 -3.45 -6.34 0.26
C ARG A 76 -2.08 -6.85 0.71
N LEU A 77 -1.22 -5.97 1.22
CA LEU A 77 0.11 -6.32 1.71
C LEU A 77 0.02 -7.23 2.95
N LYS A 78 -0.87 -6.94 3.91
CA LYS A 78 -1.07 -7.83 5.08
C LYS A 78 -1.43 -9.25 4.64
N LEU A 79 -2.38 -9.38 3.71
CA LEU A 79 -2.78 -10.68 3.17
C LEU A 79 -1.62 -11.38 2.44
N LEU A 80 -0.85 -10.64 1.66
CA LEU A 80 0.31 -11.16 0.93
C LEU A 80 1.37 -11.72 1.91
N PHE A 81 1.74 -10.96 2.93
CA PHE A 81 2.75 -11.38 3.91
C PHE A 81 2.25 -12.52 4.81
N PHE A 82 0.96 -12.56 5.14
CA PHE A 82 0.32 -13.70 5.80
C PHE A 82 0.49 -14.99 4.97
N ARG A 83 0.20 -14.94 3.65
CA ARG A 83 0.39 -16.09 2.75
C ARG A 83 1.86 -16.53 2.65
N LEU A 84 2.79 -15.59 2.74
CA LEU A 84 4.24 -15.83 2.78
C LEU A 84 4.76 -16.31 4.14
N LYS A 85 3.87 -16.58 5.11
CA LYS A 85 4.16 -17.11 6.45
C LYS A 85 4.95 -16.15 7.33
N TYR A 86 4.84 -14.84 7.10
CA TYR A 86 5.40 -13.84 8.02
C TYR A 86 4.56 -13.79 9.31
N PRO A 87 5.19 -13.67 10.50
CA PRO A 87 4.45 -13.53 11.75
C PRO A 87 3.62 -12.24 11.80
N ASP A 88 2.34 -12.33 12.20
CA ASP A 88 1.44 -11.18 12.28
C ASP A 88 1.97 -10.07 13.20
N LYS A 89 2.61 -10.45 14.32
CA LYS A 89 3.24 -9.50 15.25
C LYS A 89 4.34 -8.68 14.56
N LEU A 90 5.13 -9.31 13.67
CA LEU A 90 6.18 -8.62 12.92
C LEU A 90 5.58 -7.66 11.90
N VAL A 91 4.55 -8.12 11.17
CA VAL A 91 3.85 -7.30 10.16
C VAL A 91 3.21 -6.09 10.86
N ASN A 92 2.35 -6.32 11.84
CA ASN A 92 1.63 -5.27 12.55
C ASN A 92 2.55 -4.27 13.24
N SER A 93 3.62 -4.74 13.91
CA SER A 93 4.59 -3.82 14.53
C SER A 93 5.34 -2.96 13.51
N THR A 94 5.63 -3.50 12.32
CA THR A 94 6.26 -2.73 11.23
C THR A 94 5.32 -1.66 10.70
N PHE A 95 4.05 -1.98 10.50
CA PHE A 95 3.03 -1.01 10.10
C PHE A 95 2.85 0.08 11.15
N SER A 96 2.68 -0.27 12.43
CA SER A 96 2.55 0.70 13.52
C SER A 96 3.77 1.63 13.59
N THR A 97 4.97 1.07 13.50
CA THR A 97 6.22 1.86 13.46
C THR A 97 6.25 2.81 12.26
N PHE A 98 5.79 2.36 11.09
CA PHE A 98 5.68 3.19 9.90
C PHE A 98 4.71 4.35 10.11
N TYR A 99 3.52 4.10 10.63
CA TYR A 99 2.55 5.16 10.93
C TYR A 99 3.10 6.19 11.92
N CYS A 100 3.76 5.74 13.00
CA CYS A 100 4.39 6.63 13.97
C CYS A 100 5.46 7.54 13.32
N ARG A 101 6.25 7.01 12.39
CA ARG A 101 7.25 7.81 11.65
C ARG A 101 6.60 8.87 10.78
N GLN A 102 5.52 8.51 10.08
CA GLN A 102 4.81 9.46 9.21
C GLN A 102 4.09 10.55 10.02
N SER A 103 3.62 10.27 11.24
CA SER A 103 3.02 11.27 12.13
C SER A 103 4.01 12.25 12.72
N ILE A 104 5.29 11.88 12.85
CA ILE A 104 6.34 12.75 13.39
C ILE A 104 6.93 13.67 12.29
N GLY A 105 6.79 13.30 11.02
CA GLY A 105 7.45 13.99 9.89
C GLY A 105 6.56 14.72 8.88
N SER A 106 5.26 14.93 9.13
CA SER A 106 4.35 15.51 8.10
C SER A 106 3.59 16.74 8.59
N THR A 107 4.06 17.93 8.21
CA THR A 107 3.24 19.15 8.06
C THR A 107 2.37 19.13 6.79
N CYS A 108 2.45 18.10 5.94
CA CYS A 108 1.75 18.07 4.65
C CYS A 108 0.48 17.18 4.58
N PHE A 109 0.02 16.57 5.67
CA PHE A 109 -1.26 15.84 5.70
C PHE A 109 -2.01 16.01 7.03
N VAL A 110 -1.96 17.20 7.64
CA VAL A 110 -2.74 17.51 8.84
C VAL A 110 -4.01 18.23 8.46
N THR A 111 -5.00 17.47 7.98
CA THR A 111 -6.45 17.63 8.15
C THR A 111 -7.01 16.30 7.63
N ASP A 112 -7.21 15.27 8.46
CA ASP A 112 -8.58 14.88 8.86
C ASP A 112 -8.57 13.68 9.84
N TYR A 113 -7.51 13.50 10.65
CA TYR A 113 -7.44 12.34 11.55
C TYR A 113 -8.32 12.46 12.82
N GLN A 114 -8.88 13.63 13.14
CA GLN A 114 -9.63 13.82 14.39
C GLN A 114 -11.13 13.45 14.30
N ARG A 115 -11.60 12.70 13.29
CA ARG A 115 -13.05 12.37 13.19
C ARG A 115 -13.44 10.91 12.94
N SER A 116 -12.52 9.96 12.79
CA SER A 116 -12.90 8.58 12.41
C SER A 116 -12.93 7.54 13.54
N ASN A 117 -12.98 7.96 14.81
CA ASN A 117 -13.43 7.08 15.91
C ASN A 117 -14.96 6.89 15.92
N ARG A 118 -15.56 6.77 14.73
CA ARG A 118 -16.89 6.20 14.53
C ARG A 118 -16.84 5.31 13.30
N SER A 119 -17.20 4.06 13.51
CA SER A 119 -17.61 3.10 12.50
C SER A 119 -18.45 3.78 11.42
N HIS A 120 -17.91 3.90 10.21
CA HIS A 120 -18.70 4.28 9.03
C HIS A 120 -18.33 3.39 7.83
N PRO A 121 -19.34 2.92 7.08
CA PRO A 121 -19.19 1.87 6.09
C PRO A 121 -18.55 2.43 4.82
N CYS A 122 -17.55 1.74 4.29
CA CYS A 122 -16.99 2.09 2.99
C CYS A 122 -17.94 1.64 1.88
N CYS A 123 -18.32 2.61 1.04
CA CYS A 123 -19.00 2.54 -0.27
C CYS A 123 -20.54 2.44 -0.27
N PRO A 124 -21.24 3.36 -0.98
CA PRO A 124 -22.55 3.06 -1.54
C PRO A 124 -22.37 2.16 -2.77
N THR A 125 -22.99 0.98 -2.73
CA THR A 125 -23.29 0.19 -3.93
C THR A 125 -24.28 1.00 -4.78
N VAL A 126 -24.03 1.08 -6.09
CA VAL A 126 -25.08 1.46 -7.06
C VAL A 126 -26.13 0.36 -7.11
#